data_AF-A0A0Q6WTY7-F1
#
_entry.id   AF-A0A0Q6WTY7-F1
#
_cell.length_a   1.000
_cell.length_b   1.000
_cell.length_c   1.000
_cell.angle_alpha   90.00
_cell.angle_beta   90.00
_cell.angle_gamma   90.00
#
_symmetry.space_group_name_H-M   'P 1'
#
loop_
_entity.id
_entity.type
_entity.pdbx_description
1 polymer ?
#
loop_
_entity_poly.entity_id
_entity_poly.type
_entity_poly.pdbx_seq_one_letter_code
_entity_poly.pdbx_strand_id
1 'polypeptide(L)'
;MVRLQVGWRATAKLRLNRGESKLKDGAAADLRSNTNVTVGLYYGLTKSVTRVGEVSRTTSKRVTGSEARMNGFAFGGIVFF
;
A
#
# COMPACT_ATOMS: atom_id res chain seq x y z
N MET A 1 -5.04 -17.55 -6.00
CA MET A 1 -4.85 -16.13 -5.68
C MET A 1 -3.44 -15.73 -6.06
N VAL A 2 -3.27 -14.74 -6.95
CA VAL A 2 -1.95 -14.24 -7.36
C VAL A 2 -1.75 -12.87 -6.71
N ARG A 3 -0.63 -12.66 -6.02
CA ARG A 3 -0.22 -11.36 -5.48
C ARG A 3 1.07 -10.91 -6.14
N LEU A 4 1.03 -9.74 -6.74
CA LEU A 4 2.18 -9.02 -7.26
C LEU A 4 2.43 -7.81 -6.35
N GLN A 5 3.66 -7.64 -5.87
CA GLN A 5 4.03 -6.48 -5.09
C GLN A 5 5.31 -5.89 -5.65
N VAL A 6 5.27 -4.58 -5.92
CA VAL A 6 6.41 -3.81 -6.42
C VAL A 6 6.65 -2.67 -5.44
N GLY A 7 7.87 -2.60 -4.91
CA GLY A 7 8.31 -1.51 -4.07
C GLY A 7 9.47 -0.79 -4.73
N TRP A 8 9.45 0.55 -4.67
CA TRP A 8 10.55 1.39 -5.14
C TRP A 8 10.93 2.42 -4.09
N ARG A 9 12.23 2.62 -3.90
CA ARG A 9 12.78 3.65 -3.02
C ARG A 9 13.39 4.74 -3.89
N ALA A 10 12.67 5.85 -4.03
CA ALA A 10 13.11 6.99 -4.83
C ALA A 10 14.30 7.70 -4.18
N THR A 11 14.25 7.88 -2.86
CA THR A 11 15.32 8.49 -2.06
C THR A 11 15.40 7.80 -0.70
N ALA A 12 16.40 8.15 0.13
CA ALA A 12 16.44 7.69 1.51
C ALA A 12 15.18 8.06 2.32
N LYS A 13 14.42 9.07 1.88
CA LYS A 13 13.26 9.63 2.57
C LYS A 13 11.92 9.33 1.89
N LEU A 14 11.90 8.77 0.68
CA LEU A 14 10.69 8.55 -0.09
C LEU A 14 10.61 7.11 -0.59
N ARG A 15 9.51 6.44 -0.24
CA ARG A 15 9.20 5.07 -0.65
C ARG A 15 7.85 5.03 -1.32
N LEU A 16 7.77 4.23 -2.37
CA LEU A 16 6.56 3.95 -3.12
C LEU A 16 6.35 2.45 -3.12
N ASN A 17 5.13 2.01 -2.90
CA ASN A 17 4.76 0.60 -2.93
C ASN A 17 3.45 0.45 -3.70
N ARG A 18 3.38 -0.56 -4.55
CA ARG A 18 2.17 -0.96 -5.26
C ARG A 18 2.01 -2.47 -5.15
N GLY A 19 0.91 -2.88 -4.54
CA GLY A 19 0.45 -4.27 -4.50
C GLY A 19 -0.76 -4.46 -5.42
N GLU A 20 -0.81 -5.54 -6.15
CA GLU A 20 -1.98 -5.99 -6.90
C GLU A 20 -2.24 -7.46 -6.59
N SER A 21 -3.46 -7.77 -6.19
CA SER A 21 -3.91 -9.12 -5.93
C SER A 21 -5.08 -9.45 -6.85
N LYS A 22 -4.95 -10.52 -7.63
CA LYS A 22 -5.99 -11.03 -8.52
C LYS A 22 -6.43 -12.42 -8.06
N LEU A 23 -7.74 -12.61 -7.94
CA LEU A 23 -8.29 -13.96 -7.83
C LEU A 23 -8.37 -14.54 -9.25
N LYS A 24 -7.87 -15.76 -9.40
CA LYS A 24 -7.89 -16.50 -10.68
C LYS A 24 -9.29 -17.12 -10.81
N ASP A 25 -9.86 -17.08 -12.01
CA ASP A 25 -11.24 -17.50 -12.29
C ASP A 25 -11.59 -18.86 -11.66
N GLY A 26 -12.77 -18.93 -11.04
CA GLY A 26 -13.36 -20.15 -10.49
C GLY A 26 -13.57 -20.20 -8.97
N ALA A 27 -13.04 -19.23 -8.20
CA ALA A 27 -13.32 -19.15 -6.76
C ALA A 27 -14.45 -18.16 -6.48
N ALA A 28 -15.62 -18.67 -6.10
CA ALA A 28 -16.74 -17.88 -5.65
C ALA A 28 -16.35 -17.00 -4.47
N ALA A 29 -16.32 -15.67 -4.68
CA ALA A 29 -16.55 -14.62 -3.67
C ALA A 29 -16.14 -13.26 -4.27
N ASP A 30 -17.07 -12.63 -4.99
CA ASP A 30 -17.31 -11.18 -5.13
C ASP A 30 -16.18 -10.22 -5.60
N LEU A 31 -14.89 -10.52 -5.43
CA LEU A 31 -13.73 -9.63 -5.66
C LEU A 31 -12.83 -10.15 -6.80
N ARG A 32 -12.76 -9.38 -7.88
CA ARG A 32 -11.97 -9.70 -9.08
C ARG A 32 -10.51 -9.25 -8.97
N SER A 33 -10.30 -8.04 -8.45
CA SER A 33 -8.97 -7.44 -8.34
C SER A 33 -8.91 -6.47 -7.16
N ASN A 34 -7.81 -6.51 -6.42
CA ASN A 34 -7.52 -5.53 -5.36
C ASN A 34 -6.15 -4.92 -5.64
N THR A 35 -6.10 -3.61 -5.80
CA THR A 35 -4.85 -2.86 -6.02
C THR A 35 -4.66 -1.91 -4.86
N ASN A 36 -3.51 -1.99 -4.20
CA ASN A 36 -3.10 -1.06 -3.14
C ASN A 36 -1.88 -0.26 -3.62
N VAL A 37 -1.93 1.05 -3.48
CA VAL A 37 -0.81 1.96 -3.73
C VAL A 37 -0.53 2.72 -2.45
N THR A 38 0.70 2.63 -1.95
CA THR A 38 1.17 3.33 -0.75
C THR A 38 2.34 4.22 -1.09
N VAL A 39 2.31 5.46 -0.60
CA VAL A 39 3.40 6.42 -0.66
C VAL A 39 3.80 6.75 0.77
N GLY A 40 5.07 6.51 1.10
CA GLY A 40 5.62 6.73 2.42
C GLY A 40 6.77 7.74 2.39
N LEU A 41 6.70 8.69 3.31
CA LEU A 41 7.75 9.68 3.58
C LEU A 41 8.38 9.38 4.94
N TYR A 42 9.71 9.35 4.96
CA TYR A 42 10.53 8.98 6.11
C TYR A 42 11.51 10.12 6.38
N TYR A 43 11.33 10.80 7.52
CA TYR A 43 12.17 11.93 7.91
C TYR A 43 12.91 11.62 9.20
N GLY A 44 14.22 11.36 9.09
CA GLY A 44 15.11 11.23 10.24
C GLY A 44 15.27 12.58 10.93
N LEU A 45 14.72 12.74 12.15
CA LEU A 45 15.02 13.90 12.99
C LEU A 45 16.38 13.76 13.65
N THR A 46 16.71 12.54 14.08
CA THR A 46 18.01 12.19 14.67
C THR A 46 18.44 10.83 14.13
N LYS A 47 19.68 10.40 14.43
CA LYS A 47 20.14 9.04 14.06
C LYS A 47 19.26 7.93 14.64
N SER A 48 18.59 8.20 15.75
CA SER A 48 17.75 7.24 16.47
C SER A 48 16.25 7.45 16.24
N VAL A 49 15.81 8.60 15.72
CA VAL A 49 14.37 8.91 15.59
C VAL A 49 14.03 9.27 14.15
N THR A 50 13.14 8.49 13.55
CA THR A 50 12.59 8.72 12.21
C THR A 50 11.09 8.94 12.31
N ARG A 51 10.58 10.08 11.82
CA ARG A 51 9.14 10.25 11.59
C ARG A 51 8.74 9.62 10.28
N VAL A 52 7.57 9.00 10.27
CA VAL A 52 7.02 8.32 9.10
C VAL A 52 5.61 8.85 8.87
N GLY A 53 5.33 9.23 7.63
CA GLY A 53 3.98 9.52 7.16
C GLY A 53 3.70 8.70 5.93
N GLU A 54 2.58 7.97 5.92
CA GLU A 54 2.18 7.14 4.80
C GLU A 54 0.75 7.46 4.38
N VAL A 55 0.55 7.60 3.08
CA VAL A 55 -0.78 7.63 2.47
C VAL A 55 -0.93 6.37 1.65
N SER A 56 -2.08 5.71 1.75
CA SER A 56 -2.40 4.55 0.94
C SER A 56 -3.75 4.74 0.25
N ARG A 57 -3.87 4.15 -0.93
CA ARG A 57 -5.12 4.05 -1.67
C ARG A 57 -5.30 2.61 -2.09
N THR A 58 -6.33 1.98 -1.55
CA THR A 58 -6.74 0.64 -1.92
C THR A 58 -8.00 0.72 -2.77
N THR A 59 -7.93 0.17 -3.97
CA THR A 59 -9.05 0.03 -4.89
C THR A 59 -9.40 -1.45 -5.04
N SER A 60 -10.63 -1.79 -4.70
CA SER A 60 -11.18 -3.14 -4.84
C SER A 60 -12.22 -3.14 -5.95
N LYS A 61 -12.03 -3.98 -6.97
CA LYS A 61 -13.00 -4.20 -8.05
C LYS A 61 -13.70 -5.53 -7.86
N ARG A 62 -15.03 -5.50 -7.81
CA ARG A 62 -15.88 -6.68 -7.76
C ARG A 62 -16.04 -7.33 -9.14
N VAL A 63 -16.43 -8.60 -9.15
CA VAL A 63 -16.76 -9.35 -10.38
C VAL A 63 -17.96 -8.73 -11.09
N THR A 64 -18.90 -8.15 -10.33
CA THR A 64 -20.10 -7.45 -10.81
C THR A 64 -19.83 -6.05 -11.39
N GLY A 65 -18.58 -5.59 -11.42
CA GLY A 65 -18.18 -4.30 -11.98
C GLY A 65 -18.16 -3.14 -10.98
N SER A 66 -18.70 -3.30 -9.77
CA SER A 66 -18.62 -2.27 -8.73
C SER A 66 -17.18 -2.06 -8.22
N GLU A 67 -16.80 -0.80 -8.02
CA GLU A 67 -15.47 -0.40 -7.51
C GLU A 67 -15.63 0.26 -6.13
N ALA A 68 -14.91 -0.26 -5.14
CA ALA A 68 -14.78 0.35 -3.82
C ALA A 68 -13.38 0.94 -3.66
N ARG A 69 -13.30 2.20 -3.23
CA ARG A 69 -12.03 2.90 -2.97
C ARG A 69 -11.93 3.22 -1.49
N MET A 70 -10.78 2.92 -0.90
CA MET A 70 -10.44 3.27 0.46
C MET A 70 -9.13 4.06 0.44
N ASN A 71 -9.16 5.27 1.00
CA ASN A 71 -7.96 6.04 1.26
C ASN A 71 -7.59 5.86 2.73
N GLY A 72 -6.33 5.55 2.98
CA GLY A 72 -5.76 5.43 4.32
C GLY A 72 -4.67 6.47 4.51
N PHE A 73 -4.55 6.95 5.75
CA PHE A 73 -3.43 7.77 6.19
C PHE A 73 -2.89 7.20 7.49
N ALA A 74 -1.57 7.13 7.61
CA ALA A 74 -0.88 6.73 8.81
C ALA A 74 0.26 7.73 9.08
N PHE A 75 0.47 8.04 10.36
CA PHE A 75 1.58 8.88 10.79
C PHE A 75 2.14 8.30 12.08
N GLY A 76 3.46 8.30 12.22
CA GLY A 76 4.13 7.71 13.36
C GLY A 76 5.61 8.03 13.43
N GLY A 77 6.30 7.36 14.36
CA GLY A 77 7.74 7.46 14.53
C GLY A 77 8.37 6.09 14.76
N ILE A 78 9.56 5.89 14.23
CA ILE A 78 10.41 4.74 14.46
C ILE A 78 11.57 5.21 15.33
N VAL A 79 11.78 4.53 16.46
CA VAL A 79 12.90 4.74 17.36
C VAL A 79 13.85 3.55 17.24
N PHE A 80 15.12 3.81 16.94
CA PHE A 80 16.19 2.81 16.87
C PHE A 80 17.05 2.92 18.15
N PHE A 81 17.21 1.79 18.84
CA PHE A 81 18.01 1.62 20.06
C PHE A 81 19.08 0.55 19.85
#